data_AF-A0A9D5DQI2-F1
#
_entry.id   AF-A0A9D5DQI2-F1
#
_cell.length_a   1.000
_cell.length_b   1.000
_cell.length_c   1.000
_cell.angle_alpha   90.00
_cell.angle_beta   90.00
_cell.angle_gamma   90.00
#
_symmetry.space_group_name_H-M   'P 1'
#
loop_
_entity.id
_entity.type
_entity.pdbx_description
1 polymer ?
#
loop_
_entity_poly.entity_id
_entity_poly.type
_entity_poly.pdbx_seq_one_letter_code
_entity_poly.pdbx_strand_id
1 'polypeptide(L)' 'MKFMDMALEEDEAKVEEKKLALYMDHVSRINARQPQDRKEANAQRDFVKSLEPKKKQDTAKVYEWDEERLKRMALD' A
#
# COMPACT_ATOMS: atom_id res chain seq x y z
N MET A 1 -15.03 -20.30 26.54
CA MET A 1 -14.50 -18.94 26.38
C MET A 1 -13.68 -18.81 25.11
N LYS A 2 -12.55 -19.50 24.93
CA LYS A 2 -11.71 -19.42 23.70
C LYS A 2 -12.43 -19.51 22.34
N PHE A 3 -13.49 -20.30 22.21
CA PHE A 3 -14.24 -20.42 20.95
C PHE A 3 -15.20 -19.25 20.65
N MET A 4 -15.68 -18.56 21.69
CA MET A 4 -16.49 -17.34 21.52
C MET A 4 -15.60 -16.16 21.12
N ASP A 5 -14.41 -16.07 21.71
CA ASP A 5 -13.44 -15.00 21.42
C ASP A 5 -12.95 -15.07 19.96
N MET A 6 -12.67 -16.27 19.46
CA MET A 6 -12.29 -16.48 18.05
C MET A 6 -13.40 -16.15 17.05
N ALA A 7 -14.66 -16.43 17.38
CA ALA A 7 -15.81 -16.10 16.54
C ALA A 7 -16.06 -14.58 16.47
N LEU A 8 -15.82 -13.87 17.58
CA LEU A 8 -15.86 -12.41 17.64
C LEU A 8 -14.76 -11.78 16.78
N GLU A 9 -13.53 -12.29 16.84
CA GLU A 9 -12.42 -11.81 16.01
C GLU A 9 -12.67 -12.01 14.51
N GLU A 10 -13.23 -13.16 14.11
CA GLU A 10 -13.59 -13.42 12.71
C GLU A 10 -14.71 -12.49 12.20
N ASP A 11 -15.70 -12.20 13.05
CA ASP A 11 -16.79 -11.30 12.69
C ASP A 11 -16.33 -9.85 12.62
N GLU A 12 -15.42 -9.42 13.50
CA GLU A 12 -14.77 -8.11 13.43
C GLU A 12 -13.95 -7.96 12.14
N ALA A 13 -13.16 -8.98 11.77
CA ALA A 13 -12.40 -8.97 10.52
C ALA A 13 -13.31 -8.86 9.29
N LYS A 14 -14.43 -9.59 9.25
CA LYS A 14 -15.43 -9.51 8.16
C LYS A 14 -16.12 -8.14 8.11
N VAL A 15 -16.37 -7.52 9.25
CA VAL A 15 -16.96 -6.18 9.32
C VAL A 15 -15.97 -5.13 8.80
N GLU A 16 -14.71 -5.22 9.20
CA GLU A 16 -13.66 -4.32 8.71
C GLU A 16 -13.41 -4.48 7.20
N GLU A 17 -13.41 -5.71 6.69
CA GLU A 17 -13.32 -5.96 5.25
C GLU A 17 -14.50 -5.32 4.48
N LYS A 18 -15.73 -5.46 4.99
CA LYS A 18 -16.91 -4.82 4.40
C LYS A 18 -16.84 -3.29 4.46
N LYS A 19 -16.38 -2.72 5.57
CA LYS A 19 -16.17 -1.27 5.69
C LYS A 19 -15.13 -0.78 4.69
N LEU A 20 -14.03 -1.51 4.53
CA LEU A 20 -13.00 -1.20 3.56
C LEU A 20 -13.53 -1.26 2.12
N ALA A 21 -14.30 -2.30 1.78
CA ALA A 21 -14.92 -2.43 0.46
C ALA A 21 -15.88 -1.26 0.15
N LEU A 22 -16.74 -0.90 1.11
CA LEU A 22 -17.65 0.25 0.97
C LEU A 22 -16.90 1.57 0.84
N TYR A 23 -15.82 1.74 1.61
CA TYR A 23 -14.97 2.92 1.52
C TYR A 23 -14.31 3.03 0.15
N MET A 24 -13.74 1.93 -0.36
CA MET A 24 -13.13 1.89 -1.68
C MET A 24 -14.15 2.20 -2.79
N ASP A 25 -15.34 1.60 -2.76
CA ASP A 25 -16.41 1.90 -3.71
C ASP A 25 -16.82 3.39 -3.67
N HIS A 26 -16.96 3.96 -2.47
CA HIS A 26 -17.27 5.38 -2.30
C HIS A 26 -16.19 6.29 -2.91
N VAL A 27 -14.92 6.02 -2.61
CA VAL A 27 -13.78 6.79 -3.12
C VAL A 27 -13.66 6.65 -4.64
N SER A 28 -13.88 5.45 -5.19
CA SER A 28 -13.90 5.22 -6.64
C SER A 28 -15.00 6.03 -7.32
N ARG A 29 -16.22 6.06 -6.78
CA ARG A 29 -17.33 6.83 -7.35
C ARG A 29 -17.07 8.34 -7.34
N ILE A 30 -16.51 8.87 -6.26
CA ILE A 30 -16.17 10.29 -6.15
C ILE A 30 -15.10 10.69 -7.16
N ASN A 31 -14.11 9.83 -7.40
CA ASN A 31 -13.04 10.13 -8.35
C ASN A 31 -13.39 9.79 -9.81
N ALA A 32 -14.41 8.97 -10.06
CA ALA A 32 -14.87 8.64 -11.41
C ALA A 32 -15.83 9.68 -12.01
N ARG A 33 -16.49 10.50 -11.18
CA ARG A 33 -17.42 11.55 -11.66
C ARG A 33 -16.67 12.81 -12.11
N GLN A 34 -17.31 13.58 -13.00
CA GLN A 34 -16.81 14.91 -13.32
C GLN A 34 -16.84 15.81 -12.08
N PRO A 35 -15.73 16.51 -11.76
CA PRO A 35 -15.68 17.43 -10.64
C PRO A 35 -16.62 18.60 -10.86
N GLN A 36 -17.32 19.03 -9.81
CA GLN A 36 -18.28 20.13 -9.90
C GLN A 36 -17.63 21.50 -9.75
N ASP A 37 -16.44 21.57 -9.14
CA ASP A 37 -15.68 22.80 -8.98
C ASP A 37 -14.16 22.59 -9.13
N ARG A 38 -13.41 23.70 -9.15
CA ARG A 38 -11.94 23.68 -9.29
C ARG A 38 -11.22 23.05 -8.09
N LYS A 39 -11.80 23.16 -6.89
CA LYS A 39 -11.20 22.63 -5.65
C LYS A 39 -11.30 21.11 -5.64
N GLU A 40 -12.45 20.56 -6.03
CA GLU A 40 -12.70 19.14 -6.22
C GLU A 40 -11.83 18.58 -7.34
N ALA A 41 -11.71 19.29 -8.47
CA ALA A 41 -10.82 18.86 -9.56
C ALA A 41 -9.35 18.75 -9.12
N ASN A 42 -8.87 19.71 -8.33
CA ASN A 42 -7.52 19.66 -7.76
C ASN A 42 -7.36 18.49 -6.76
N ALA A 43 -8.35 18.30 -5.88
CA ALA A 43 -8.34 17.21 -4.90
C ALA A 43 -8.34 15.82 -5.56
N GLN A 44 -9.16 15.61 -6.60
CA GLN A 44 -9.17 14.37 -7.39
C GLN A 44 -7.80 14.13 -8.03
N ARG A 45 -7.19 15.16 -8.62
CA ARG A 45 -5.85 15.06 -9.24
C ARG A 45 -4.77 14.73 -8.21
N ASP A 46 -4.78 15.40 -7.06
CA ASP A 46 -3.78 15.19 -6.02
C ASP A 46 -3.93 13.81 -5.36
N PHE A 47 -5.17 13.31 -5.25
CA PHE A 47 -5.43 11.93 -4.84
C PHE A 47 -4.84 10.92 -5.83
N VAL A 48 -5.08 11.07 -7.14
CA VAL A 48 -4.48 10.21 -8.17
C VAL A 48 -2.94 10.23 -8.10
N LYS A 49 -2.33 11.41 -7.93
CA LYS A 49 -0.87 11.54 -7.74
C LYS A 49 -0.37 10.84 -6.47
N SER A 50 -1.19 10.80 -5.41
CA SER A 50 -0.80 10.12 -4.17
C SER A 50 -0.78 8.60 -4.30
N LEU A 51 -1.56 8.04 -5.23
CA LEU A 51 -1.59 6.62 -5.56
C LEU A 51 -0.47 6.21 -6.52
N GLU A 52 0.14 7.18 -7.22
CA GLU A 52 1.31 6.88 -8.03
C GLU A 52 2.38 6.28 -7.12
N PRO A 53 2.94 5.10 -7.47
CA PRO A 53 3.99 4.51 -6.68
C PRO A 53 5.11 5.54 -6.63
N LYS A 54 5.38 6.07 -5.43
CA LYS A 54 6.55 6.92 -5.21
C LYS A 54 7.72 6.10 -5.69
N LYS A 55 8.29 6.45 -6.85
CA LYS A 55 9.52 5.82 -7.34
C LYS A 55 10.50 5.95 -6.19
N LYS A 56 10.73 4.84 -5.48
CA LYS A 56 11.86 4.76 -4.56
C LYS A 56 13.06 4.96 -5.47
N GLN A 57 13.60 6.18 -5.48
CA GLN A 57 14.99 6.43 -5.83
C GLN A 57 15.89 5.84 -4.75
N ASP A 58 15.59 4.64 -4.26
CA ASP A 58 16.65 3.78 -3.77
C ASP A 58 17.09 3.04 -5.03
N THR A 59 18.12 3.60 -5.67
CA THR A 59 19.12 2.73 -6.27
C THR A 59 19.43 1.71 -5.19
N ALA A 60 18.81 0.53 -5.27
CA ALA A 60 19.24 -0.59 -4.48
C ALA A 60 20.74 -0.64 -4.72
N LYS A 61 21.54 -0.35 -3.69
CA LYS A 61 22.96 -0.64 -3.74
C LYS A 61 23.01 -2.14 -3.89
N VAL A 62 23.04 -2.59 -5.14
CA VAL A 62 23.37 -3.96 -5.49
C VAL A 62 24.78 -4.08 -4.95
N TYR A 63 24.91 -4.66 -3.77
CA TYR A 63 26.18 -5.19 -3.33
C TYR A 63 26.47 -6.31 -4.34
N GLU A 64 27.18 -5.96 -5.41
CA GLU A 64 27.91 -6.96 -6.17
C GLU A 64 28.77 -7.67 -5.14
N TRP A 65 28.42 -8.93 -4.87
CA TRP A 65 29.21 -9.79 -4.02
C TRP A 65 30.55 -9.93 -4.72
N ASP A 66 31.52 -9.13 -4.30
CA ASP A 66 32.88 -9.16 -4.79
C ASP A 66 33.46 -10.53 -4.41
N GLU A 67 33.32 -11.50 -5.32
CA GLU A 67 33.78 -12.87 -5.15
C GLU A 67 35.28 -12.92 -4.83
N GLU A 68 36.07 -11.94 -5.29
CA GLU A 68 37.49 -11.85 -4.93
C GLU A 68 37.70 -11.50 -3.47
N ARG A 69 36.82 -10.71 -2.86
CA ARG A 69 36.91 -10.37 -1.44
C ARG A 69 36.56 -11.57 -0.57
N LEU A 70 35.56 -12.36 -0.96
CA LEU A 70 35.26 -13.63 -0.29
C LEU A 70 36.40 -14.63 -0.43
N LYS A 71 37.02 -14.74 -1.61
CA LYS A 71 38.20 -15.61 -1.82
C LYS A 71 39.38 -15.19 -0.95
N ARG A 72 39.61 -13.89 -0.75
CA ARG A 72 40.66 -13.37 0.14
C ARG A 72 40.40 -13.67 1.61
N MET A 73 39.15 -13.56 2.07
CA MET A 73 38.79 -13.87 3.47
C MET A 73 38.78 -15.38 3.80
N ALA A 74 38.68 -16.24 2.79
CA ALA A 74 38.74 -17.70 2.97
C ALA A 74 40.18 -18.27 3.01
N LEU A 75 41.20 -17.42 2.79
CA LEU A 75 42.61 -17.80 2.71
C LEU A 75 43.46 -17.32 3.90
N ASP A 76 42.85 -16.63 4.88
CA ASP A 76 43.40 -16.35 6.22
C ASP A 76 42.76 -17.29 7.26
#